data_AF-A0A9D7H3F6-F1
#
_entry.id   AF-A0A9D7H3F6-F1
#
_cell.length_a   1.000
_cell.length_b   1.000
_cell.length_c   1.000
_cell.angle_alpha   90.00
_cell.angle_beta   90.00
_cell.angle_gamma   90.00
#
_symmetry.space_group_name_H-M   'P 1'
#
loop_
_entity.id
_entity.type
_entity.pdbx_description
1 polymer ?
#
loop_
_entity_poly.entity_id
_entity_poly.type
_entity_poly.pdbx_seq_one_letter_code
_entity_poly.pdbx_strand_id
1 'polypeptide(L)'
;MAEMLLAGDVGGTNARLSLLSRDGRKVLRRDALPSREYPSLEAAVRVFLGDDRVKAAAIGVAGPVLRGRCNATNLPWSIDERALSKRLGIPKVTLQNDLVVAAYGALEAPPRTVELLWGERRPRGTGGNVAILAAGTGLGEAALVWDGERHVSLATEGGHVDFAPRSELEARLLLFLRKRLGKRVSYERVLSGPGIGHLYDFFHGAEGARETAPNLTKLAKATDRNAAITELALSKKSRPGARAIDLSCPSLAPRREISRSRPSPPAASSSLETSPDTCSLSLGRSASWKRSSTRGEWNRCCVASLSPS
;
A
#
# COMPACT_ATOMS: atom_id res chain seq x y z
N MET A 1 -39.53 -2.62 -4.99
CA MET A 1 -38.34 -3.47 -4.74
C MET A 1 -37.19 -2.58 -4.32
N ALA A 2 -36.38 -2.99 -3.34
CA ALA A 2 -35.25 -2.18 -2.87
C ALA A 2 -34.16 -2.15 -3.94
N GLU A 3 -33.85 -0.96 -4.46
CA GLU A 3 -32.77 -0.76 -5.43
C GLU A 3 -31.41 -0.91 -4.71
N MET A 4 -30.70 -2.00 -4.94
CA MET A 4 -29.38 -2.28 -4.34
C MET A 4 -28.24 -1.72 -5.20
N LEU A 5 -27.04 -1.62 -4.63
CA LEU A 5 -25.83 -1.23 -5.36
C LEU A 5 -24.84 -2.41 -5.36
N LEU A 6 -24.08 -2.55 -6.45
CA LEU A 6 -22.98 -3.51 -6.54
C LEU A 6 -21.64 -2.76 -6.43
N ALA A 7 -20.79 -3.23 -5.54
CA ALA A 7 -19.38 -2.83 -5.47
C ALA A 7 -18.50 -4.03 -5.79
N GLY A 8 -17.41 -3.82 -6.52
CA GLY A 8 -16.45 -4.87 -6.84
C GLY A 8 -15.00 -4.41 -6.72
N ASP A 9 -14.13 -5.33 -6.32
CA ASP A 9 -12.67 -5.22 -6.37
C ASP A 9 -12.14 -6.46 -7.10
N VAL A 10 -11.66 -6.26 -8.32
CA VAL A 10 -11.28 -7.33 -9.26
C VAL A 10 -9.77 -7.34 -9.42
N GLY A 11 -9.15 -8.30 -8.72
CA GLY A 11 -7.73 -8.60 -8.84
C GLY A 11 -7.46 -9.86 -9.66
N GLY A 12 -6.17 -10.16 -9.87
CA GLY A 12 -5.74 -11.33 -10.63
C GLY A 12 -6.11 -12.68 -10.01
N THR A 13 -6.22 -12.74 -8.69
CA THR A 13 -6.52 -13.98 -7.95
C THR A 13 -8.01 -14.11 -7.64
N ASN A 14 -8.62 -13.04 -7.12
CA ASN A 14 -10.01 -13.05 -6.68
C ASN A 14 -10.75 -11.80 -7.18
N ALA A 15 -12.02 -11.99 -7.53
CA ALA A 15 -13.00 -10.93 -7.70
C ALA A 15 -13.85 -10.86 -6.43
N ARG A 16 -13.67 -9.79 -5.65
CA ARG A 16 -14.42 -9.55 -4.42
C ARG A 16 -15.62 -8.68 -4.75
N LEU A 17 -16.82 -9.22 -4.57
CA LEU A 17 -18.06 -8.52 -4.88
C LEU A 17 -18.86 -8.27 -3.61
N SER A 18 -19.55 -7.15 -3.55
CA SER A 18 -20.40 -6.77 -2.42
C SER A 18 -21.70 -6.14 -2.91
N LEU A 19 -22.81 -6.68 -2.43
CA LEU A 19 -24.13 -6.10 -2.59
C LEU A 19 -24.38 -5.16 -1.41
N LEU A 20 -24.76 -3.93 -1.71
CA LEU A 20 -24.94 -2.85 -0.76
C LEU A 20 -26.40 -2.38 -0.76
N SER A 21 -26.83 -1.81 0.37
CA SER A 21 -28.06 -1.03 0.45
C SER A 21 -28.04 0.15 -0.52
N ARG A 22 -29.22 0.71 -0.81
CA ARG A 22 -29.40 1.84 -1.75
C ARG A 22 -28.54 3.07 -1.43
N ASP A 23 -28.31 3.32 -0.15
CA ASP A 23 -27.47 4.42 0.35
C ASP A 23 -25.97 4.07 0.39
N GLY A 24 -25.59 2.85 0.00
CA GLY A 24 -24.21 2.38 0.01
C GLY A 24 -23.62 2.11 1.40
N ARG A 25 -24.41 2.25 2.48
CA ARG A 25 -23.88 2.24 3.86
C ARG A 25 -23.84 0.86 4.50
N LYS A 26 -24.70 -0.06 4.06
CA LYS A 26 -24.81 -1.41 4.62
C LYS A 26 -24.41 -2.44 3.57
N VAL A 27 -23.47 -3.32 3.94
CA VAL A 27 -23.18 -4.53 3.18
C VAL A 27 -24.28 -5.55 3.46
N LEU A 28 -25.00 -5.93 2.42
CA LEU A 28 -26.07 -6.94 2.47
C LEU A 28 -25.52 -8.34 2.21
N ARG A 29 -24.58 -8.45 1.26
CA ARG A 29 -23.92 -9.69 0.90
C ARG A 29 -22.53 -9.39 0.37
N ARG A 30 -21.55 -10.24 0.66
CA ARG A 30 -20.19 -10.14 0.13
C ARG A 30 -19.68 -11.54 -0.16
N ASP A 31 -18.95 -11.67 -1.26
CA ASP A 31 -18.26 -12.91 -1.60
C ASP A 31 -16.94 -12.63 -2.32
N ALA A 32 -16.03 -13.60 -2.30
CA ALA A 32 -14.76 -13.58 -3.00
C ALA A 32 -14.71 -14.77 -3.96
N LEU A 33 -14.84 -14.49 -5.24
CA LEU A 33 -14.88 -15.48 -6.31
C LEU A 33 -13.47 -15.68 -6.90
N PRO A 34 -12.96 -16.91 -7.03
CA PRO A 34 -11.66 -17.15 -7.67
C PRO A 34 -11.71 -16.72 -9.13
N SER A 35 -10.94 -15.68 -9.50
CA SER A 35 -11.07 -15.04 -10.82
C SER A 35 -10.84 -16.02 -11.97
N ARG A 36 -9.95 -17.00 -11.80
CA ARG A 36 -9.61 -17.98 -12.85
C ARG A 36 -10.68 -19.03 -13.11
N GLU A 37 -11.67 -19.17 -12.23
CA GLU A 37 -12.79 -20.09 -12.42
C GLU A 37 -13.86 -19.51 -13.36
N TYR A 38 -13.75 -18.23 -13.71
CA TYR A 38 -14.72 -17.54 -14.56
C TYR A 38 -14.08 -17.09 -15.88
N PRO A 39 -14.76 -17.28 -17.02
CA PRO A 39 -14.25 -16.86 -18.32
C PRO A 39 -14.27 -15.32 -18.50
N SER A 40 -15.02 -14.60 -17.67
CA SER A 40 -15.13 -13.14 -17.71
C SER A 40 -15.67 -12.57 -16.39
N LEU A 41 -15.46 -11.27 -16.17
CA LEU A 41 -16.06 -10.55 -15.05
C LEU A 41 -17.60 -10.63 -15.07
N GLU A 42 -18.22 -10.60 -16.24
CA GLU A 42 -19.66 -10.75 -16.36
C GLU A 42 -20.15 -12.08 -15.80
N ALA A 43 -19.47 -13.17 -16.13
CA ALA A 43 -19.84 -14.49 -15.62
C ALA A 43 -19.77 -14.52 -14.08
N ALA A 44 -18.69 -13.97 -13.50
CA ALA A 44 -18.55 -13.86 -12.05
C ALA A 44 -19.66 -13.00 -11.43
N VAL A 45 -19.99 -11.84 -12.02
CA VAL A 45 -21.04 -10.96 -11.52
C VAL A 45 -22.43 -11.59 -11.64
N ARG A 46 -22.73 -12.34 -12.71
CA ARG A 46 -23.99 -13.08 -12.84
C ARG A 46 -24.16 -14.13 -11.75
N VAL A 47 -23.11 -14.94 -11.52
CA VAL A 47 -23.12 -15.93 -10.44
C VAL A 47 -23.31 -15.26 -9.09
N PHE A 48 -22.63 -14.15 -8.84
CA PHE A 48 -22.80 -13.41 -7.60
C PHE A 48 -24.21 -12.85 -7.45
N LEU A 49 -24.75 -12.15 -8.45
CA LEU A 49 -26.06 -11.50 -8.33
C LEU A 49 -27.22 -12.50 -8.25
N GLY A 50 -27.16 -13.62 -8.98
CA GLY A 50 -28.33 -14.50 -9.12
C GLY A 50 -29.53 -13.70 -9.66
N ASP A 51 -30.63 -13.69 -8.94
CA ASP A 51 -31.85 -12.95 -9.29
C ASP A 51 -31.89 -11.52 -8.74
N ASP A 52 -30.89 -11.10 -7.95
CA ASP A 52 -30.85 -9.76 -7.36
C ASP A 52 -30.72 -8.67 -8.44
N ARG A 53 -31.51 -7.61 -8.30
CA ARG A 53 -31.43 -6.43 -9.17
C ARG A 53 -30.71 -5.28 -8.49
N VAL A 54 -29.76 -4.68 -9.21
CA VAL A 54 -29.00 -3.52 -8.77
C VAL A 54 -29.20 -2.33 -9.69
N LYS A 55 -29.20 -1.13 -9.11
CA LYS A 55 -29.35 0.13 -9.85
C LYS A 55 -28.05 0.58 -10.49
N ALA A 56 -26.93 0.31 -9.84
CA ALA A 56 -25.61 0.68 -10.32
C ALA A 56 -24.54 -0.28 -9.81
N ALA A 57 -23.46 -0.36 -10.56
CA ALA A 57 -22.25 -1.08 -10.19
C ALA A 57 -21.02 -0.17 -10.28
N ALA A 58 -20.16 -0.20 -9.27
CA ALA A 58 -18.84 0.42 -9.28
C ALA A 58 -17.80 -0.67 -9.04
N ILE A 59 -16.89 -0.88 -9.98
CA ILE A 59 -15.95 -2.00 -9.95
C ILE A 59 -14.52 -1.49 -10.13
N GLY A 60 -13.70 -1.71 -9.10
CA GLY A 60 -12.25 -1.55 -9.17
C GLY A 60 -11.64 -2.69 -9.96
N VAL A 61 -10.76 -2.37 -10.91
CA VAL A 61 -10.08 -3.36 -11.76
C VAL A 61 -8.57 -3.14 -11.74
N ALA A 62 -7.82 -4.24 -11.67
CA ALA A 62 -6.36 -4.23 -11.73
C ALA A 62 -5.86 -3.98 -13.17
N GLY A 63 -5.75 -2.71 -13.53
CA GLY A 63 -5.23 -2.25 -14.82
C GLY A 63 -5.68 -0.82 -15.15
N PRO A 64 -5.15 -0.25 -16.24
CA PRO A 64 -5.55 1.08 -16.69
C PRO A 64 -6.99 1.05 -17.24
N VAL A 65 -7.80 2.00 -16.80
CA VAL A 65 -9.16 2.21 -17.32
C VAL A 65 -9.15 3.39 -18.28
N LEU A 66 -9.38 3.11 -19.57
CA LEU A 66 -9.39 4.13 -20.63
C LEU A 66 -10.77 4.14 -21.30
N ARG A 67 -11.48 5.28 -21.19
CA ARG A 67 -12.81 5.48 -21.78
C ARG A 67 -13.80 4.35 -21.40
N GLY A 68 -13.79 3.95 -20.13
CA GLY A 68 -14.66 2.91 -19.60
C GLY A 68 -14.29 1.48 -20.01
N ARG A 69 -13.04 1.26 -20.47
CA ARG A 69 -12.51 -0.06 -20.82
C ARG A 69 -11.25 -0.39 -20.07
N CYS A 70 -11.09 -1.65 -19.72
CA CYS A 70 -9.90 -2.18 -19.06
C CYS A 70 -9.52 -3.54 -19.64
N ASN A 71 -8.24 -3.72 -19.92
CA ASN A 71 -7.64 -5.05 -20.10
C ASN A 71 -6.96 -5.40 -18.79
N ALA A 72 -7.48 -6.39 -18.08
CA ALA A 72 -6.98 -6.75 -16.76
C ALA A 72 -5.52 -7.23 -16.85
N THR A 73 -4.64 -6.69 -16.00
CA THR A 73 -3.19 -6.91 -16.10
C THR A 73 -2.79 -8.39 -15.91
N ASN A 74 -3.55 -9.11 -15.09
CA ASN A 74 -3.23 -10.49 -14.68
C ASN A 74 -4.33 -11.51 -15.06
N LEU A 75 -5.30 -11.11 -15.89
CA LEU A 75 -6.40 -11.95 -16.35
C LEU A 75 -6.64 -11.71 -17.85
N PRO A 76 -7.06 -12.73 -18.62
CA PRO A 76 -7.41 -12.58 -20.03
C PRO A 76 -8.77 -11.88 -20.23
N TRP A 77 -9.15 -10.97 -19.33
CA TRP A 77 -10.44 -10.30 -19.34
C TRP A 77 -10.31 -8.93 -20.00
N SER A 78 -11.08 -8.72 -21.07
CA SER A 78 -11.35 -7.40 -21.63
C SER A 78 -12.72 -6.95 -21.14
N ILE A 79 -12.76 -5.82 -20.44
CA ILE A 79 -13.93 -5.35 -19.70
C ILE A 79 -14.34 -3.99 -20.27
N ASP A 80 -15.62 -3.84 -20.58
CA ASP A 80 -16.21 -2.60 -21.09
C ASP A 80 -17.48 -2.27 -20.28
N GLU A 81 -17.55 -1.06 -19.74
CA GLU A 81 -18.67 -0.58 -18.91
C GLU A 81 -20.03 -0.70 -19.61
N ARG A 82 -20.09 -0.33 -20.90
CA ARG A 82 -21.34 -0.33 -21.67
C ARG A 82 -21.77 -1.75 -22.00
N ALA A 83 -20.81 -2.60 -22.37
CA ALA A 83 -21.06 -4.01 -22.60
C ALA A 83 -21.59 -4.70 -21.33
N LEU A 84 -20.95 -4.46 -20.18
CA LEU A 84 -21.39 -4.99 -18.89
C LEU A 84 -22.79 -4.46 -18.52
N SER A 85 -23.03 -3.16 -18.65
CA SER A 85 -24.33 -2.54 -18.38
C SER A 85 -25.44 -3.22 -19.19
N LYS A 86 -25.24 -3.40 -20.50
CA LYS A 86 -26.22 -4.05 -21.38
C LYS A 86 -26.41 -5.53 -21.05
N ARG A 87 -25.31 -6.29 -20.85
CA ARG A 87 -25.36 -7.75 -20.67
C ARG A 87 -25.83 -8.18 -19.28
N LEU A 88 -25.66 -7.33 -18.28
CA LEU A 88 -26.12 -7.57 -16.90
C LEU A 88 -27.45 -6.88 -16.59
N GLY A 89 -27.96 -6.02 -17.48
CA GLY A 89 -29.17 -5.23 -17.22
C GLY A 89 -29.00 -4.21 -16.10
N ILE A 90 -27.77 -3.76 -15.83
CA ILE A 90 -27.46 -2.79 -14.79
C ILE A 90 -27.44 -1.40 -15.42
N PRO A 91 -28.32 -0.47 -15.00
CA PRO A 91 -28.46 0.84 -15.66
C PRO A 91 -27.17 1.67 -15.72
N LYS A 92 -26.32 1.57 -14.70
CA LYS A 92 -25.04 2.29 -14.64
C LYS A 92 -23.93 1.38 -14.15
N VAL A 93 -22.88 1.22 -14.95
CA VAL A 93 -21.66 0.51 -14.57
C VAL A 93 -20.50 1.47 -14.72
N THR A 94 -19.62 1.52 -13.71
CA THR A 94 -18.39 2.31 -13.74
C THR A 94 -17.22 1.42 -13.36
N LEU A 95 -16.20 1.42 -14.20
CA LEU A 95 -14.91 0.82 -13.94
C LEU A 95 -13.96 1.91 -13.44
N GLN A 96 -13.23 1.58 -12.39
CA GLN A 96 -12.19 2.44 -11.83
C GLN A 96 -10.93 1.61 -11.67
N ASN A 97 -9.77 2.26 -11.72
CA ASN A 97 -8.55 1.59 -11.30
C ASN A 97 -8.68 1.16 -9.82
N ASP A 98 -8.12 0.01 -9.48
CA ASP A 98 -8.15 -0.57 -8.13
C ASP A 98 -7.63 0.40 -7.05
N LEU A 99 -6.56 1.15 -7.31
CA LEU A 99 -6.08 2.15 -6.37
C LEU A 99 -6.93 3.39 -6.26
N VAL A 100 -7.64 3.78 -7.33
CA VAL A 100 -8.63 4.85 -7.22
C VAL A 100 -9.76 4.43 -6.27
N VAL A 101 -10.23 3.19 -6.38
CA VAL A 101 -11.24 2.66 -5.46
C VAL A 101 -10.69 2.56 -4.05
N ALA A 102 -9.45 2.09 -3.87
CA ALA A 102 -8.79 2.03 -2.57
C ALA A 102 -8.62 3.43 -1.95
N ALA A 103 -8.34 4.45 -2.75
CA ALA A 103 -8.23 5.83 -2.32
C ALA A 103 -9.55 6.35 -1.73
N TYR A 104 -10.67 6.15 -2.42
CA TYR A 104 -11.98 6.49 -1.86
C TYR A 104 -12.30 5.67 -0.61
N GLY A 105 -11.95 4.38 -0.61
CA GLY A 105 -12.09 3.52 0.57
C GLY A 105 -11.31 4.04 1.78
N ALA A 106 -10.12 4.62 1.56
CA ALA A 106 -9.30 5.19 2.63
C ALA A 106 -9.93 6.42 3.30
N LEU A 107 -10.71 7.23 2.56
CA LEU A 107 -11.47 8.35 3.14
C LEU A 107 -12.55 7.86 4.12
N GLU A 108 -13.15 6.71 3.82
CA GLU A 108 -14.21 6.11 4.63
C GLU A 108 -13.69 5.20 5.75
N ALA A 109 -12.47 4.66 5.60
CA ALA A 109 -11.85 3.66 6.47
C ALA A 109 -11.91 4.07 7.96
N PRO A 110 -12.60 3.30 8.84
CA PRO A 110 -12.84 3.71 10.23
C PRO A 110 -11.56 4.11 10.96
N PRO A 111 -11.56 5.13 11.84
CA PRO A 111 -10.33 5.62 12.45
C PRO A 111 -9.48 4.55 13.16
N ARG A 112 -10.14 3.54 13.74
CA ARG A 112 -9.48 2.37 14.36
C ARG A 112 -8.69 1.47 13.41
N THR A 113 -8.85 1.66 12.10
CA THR A 113 -8.16 0.88 11.05
C THR A 113 -6.99 1.65 10.43
N VAL A 114 -6.77 2.90 10.86
CA VAL A 114 -5.74 3.79 10.34
C VAL A 114 -4.81 4.17 11.49
N GLU A 115 -3.52 3.92 11.30
CA GLU A 115 -2.48 4.30 12.25
C GLU A 115 -1.78 5.57 11.77
N LEU A 116 -1.57 6.52 12.68
CA LEU A 116 -0.83 7.73 12.39
C LEU A 116 0.67 7.46 12.59
N LEU A 117 1.44 7.49 11.49
CA LEU A 117 2.89 7.28 11.54
C LEU A 117 3.67 8.57 11.85
N TRP A 118 3.17 9.72 11.40
CA TRP A 118 3.83 11.01 11.56
C TRP A 118 2.83 12.16 11.57
N GLY A 119 3.15 13.23 12.32
CA GLY A 119 2.38 14.46 12.35
C GLY A 119 1.18 14.37 13.28
N GLU A 120 0.16 15.17 12.98
CA GLU A 120 -1.10 15.20 13.73
C GLU A 120 -2.23 14.64 12.88
N ARG A 121 -3.20 14.01 13.55
CA ARG A 121 -4.36 13.46 12.87
C ARG A 121 -5.27 14.60 12.43
N ARG A 122 -5.26 14.89 11.13
CA ARG A 122 -6.17 15.89 10.55
C ARG A 122 -7.62 15.40 10.61
N PRO A 123 -8.59 16.29 10.88
CA PRO A 123 -10.00 15.97 10.69
C PRO A 123 -10.29 15.53 9.25
N ARG A 124 -11.21 14.59 9.05
CA ARG A 124 -11.62 14.16 7.70
C ARG A 124 -12.22 15.34 6.95
N GLY A 125 -11.93 15.45 5.65
CA GLY A 125 -12.50 16.50 4.78
C GLY A 125 -11.86 17.88 4.90
N THR A 126 -10.65 18.00 5.48
CA THR A 126 -9.99 19.31 5.74
C THR A 126 -9.27 19.93 4.55
N GLY A 127 -9.83 19.84 3.34
CA GLY A 127 -9.40 20.71 2.23
C GLY A 127 -8.03 20.43 1.60
N GLY A 128 -7.35 19.34 1.99
CA GLY A 128 -6.01 19.01 1.50
C GLY A 128 -6.00 17.85 0.50
N ASN A 129 -5.03 17.88 -0.40
CA ASN A 129 -4.75 16.74 -1.29
C ASN A 129 -4.18 15.57 -0.48
N VAL A 130 -4.54 14.35 -0.87
CA VAL A 130 -4.07 13.11 -0.22
C VAL A 130 -3.38 12.23 -1.25
N ALA A 131 -2.17 11.77 -0.92
CA ALA A 131 -1.49 10.74 -1.70
C ALA A 131 -1.74 9.37 -1.07
N ILE A 132 -2.06 8.39 -1.91
CA ILE A 132 -2.28 7.00 -1.54
C ILE A 132 -1.16 6.18 -2.17
N LEU A 133 -0.37 5.51 -1.34
CA LEU A 133 0.74 4.66 -1.76
C LEU A 133 0.44 3.22 -1.33
N ALA A 134 0.52 2.29 -2.27
CA ALA A 134 0.30 0.87 -2.04
C ALA A 134 1.46 0.04 -2.62
N ALA A 135 2.36 -0.37 -1.73
CA ALA A 135 3.44 -1.30 -2.07
C ALA A 135 2.94 -2.75 -1.92
N GLY A 136 3.09 -3.53 -2.97
CA GLY A 136 2.69 -4.94 -3.05
C GLY A 136 3.53 -5.65 -4.10
N THR A 137 2.90 -6.35 -5.05
CA THR A 137 3.62 -6.91 -6.21
C THR A 137 4.33 -5.81 -7.03
N GLY A 138 3.69 -4.64 -7.13
CA GLY A 138 4.26 -3.41 -7.69
C GLY A 138 4.21 -2.27 -6.67
N LEU A 139 4.37 -1.03 -7.15
CA LEU A 139 4.15 0.18 -6.37
C LEU A 139 3.06 0.99 -7.06
N GLY A 140 1.84 0.90 -6.55
CA GLY A 140 0.75 1.70 -7.07
C GLY A 140 0.62 3.02 -6.31
N GLU A 141 0.23 4.06 -7.04
CA GLU A 141 0.01 5.40 -6.50
C GLU A 141 -1.30 6.00 -7.02
N ALA A 142 -2.04 6.66 -6.14
CA ALA A 142 -3.21 7.46 -6.50
C ALA A 142 -3.20 8.79 -5.74
N ALA A 143 -3.80 9.81 -6.32
CA ALA A 143 -3.98 11.09 -5.66
C ALA A 143 -5.48 11.38 -5.48
N LEU A 144 -5.83 11.98 -4.36
CA LEU A 144 -7.13 12.58 -4.11
C LEU A 144 -6.91 14.08 -4.03
N VAL A 145 -7.36 14.80 -5.06
CA VAL A 145 -7.26 16.25 -5.14
C VAL A 145 -8.51 16.89 -4.55
N TRP A 146 -8.33 17.86 -3.66
CA TRP A 146 -9.45 18.63 -3.13
C TRP A 146 -9.89 19.69 -4.14
N ASP A 147 -11.15 19.66 -4.55
CA ASP A 147 -11.71 20.61 -5.54
C ASP A 147 -12.35 21.85 -4.90
N GLY A 148 -12.30 21.98 -3.56
CA GLY A 148 -13.00 23.00 -2.79
C GLY A 148 -14.17 22.43 -1.98
N GLU A 149 -14.75 21.32 -2.43
CA GLU A 149 -15.94 20.69 -1.83
C GLU A 149 -15.71 19.20 -1.49
N ARG A 150 -14.97 18.49 -2.34
CA ARG A 150 -14.75 17.05 -2.21
C ARG A 150 -13.40 16.62 -2.77
N HIS A 151 -13.02 15.39 -2.45
CA HIS A 151 -11.87 14.72 -3.06
C HIS A 151 -12.23 14.11 -4.40
N VAL A 152 -11.52 14.53 -5.45
CA VAL A 152 -11.55 13.93 -6.78
C VAL A 152 -10.32 13.05 -6.94
N SER A 153 -10.52 11.79 -7.27
CA SER A 153 -9.43 10.84 -7.46
C SER A 153 -8.77 11.02 -8.83
N LEU A 154 -7.45 10.80 -8.85
CA LEU A 154 -6.62 10.71 -10.02
C LEU A 154 -5.87 9.39 -9.98
N ALA A 155 -6.11 8.53 -10.96
CA ALA A 155 -5.27 7.37 -11.21
C ALA A 155 -3.89 7.85 -11.68
N THR A 156 -2.83 7.26 -11.15
CA THR A 156 -1.46 7.60 -11.54
C THR A 156 -0.63 6.35 -11.75
N GLU A 157 0.46 6.49 -12.49
CA GLU A 157 1.49 5.45 -12.65
C GLU A 157 2.78 5.89 -11.94
N GLY A 158 2.64 6.60 -10.82
CA GLY A 158 3.73 7.29 -10.14
C GLY A 158 4.86 6.36 -9.68
N GLY A 159 4.55 5.12 -9.30
CA GLY A 159 5.58 4.14 -8.92
C GLY A 159 6.53 3.76 -10.07
N HIS A 160 6.15 4.07 -11.32
CA HIS A 160 7.00 3.88 -12.48
C HIS A 160 7.92 5.08 -12.76
N VAL A 161 7.92 6.18 -11.99
CA VAL A 161 8.91 7.25 -12.18
C VAL A 161 10.32 6.80 -11.81
N ASP A 162 11.34 7.48 -12.33
CA ASP A 162 12.74 7.14 -12.09
C ASP A 162 13.10 7.24 -10.61
N PHE A 163 13.85 6.25 -10.12
CA PHE A 163 14.43 6.30 -8.79
C PHE A 163 15.50 7.39 -8.74
N ALA A 164 15.30 8.39 -7.88
CA ALA A 164 16.22 9.51 -7.69
C ALA A 164 16.98 9.35 -6.36
N PRO A 165 18.26 8.90 -6.39
CA PRO A 165 19.06 8.75 -5.19
C PRO A 165 19.30 10.07 -4.46
N ARG A 166 19.22 10.04 -3.13
CA ARG A 166 19.46 11.19 -2.24
C ARG A 166 20.67 11.02 -1.33
N SER A 167 21.40 9.92 -1.48
CA SER A 167 22.62 9.63 -0.72
C SER A 167 23.58 8.78 -1.53
N GLU A 168 24.85 8.75 -1.12
CA GLU A 168 25.88 7.87 -1.70
C GLU A 168 25.48 6.39 -1.65
N LEU A 169 24.80 5.96 -0.59
CA LEU A 169 24.29 4.60 -0.46
C LEU A 169 23.21 4.31 -1.53
N GLU A 170 22.26 5.23 -1.70
CA GLU A 170 21.22 5.12 -2.71
C GLU A 170 21.79 5.22 -4.13
N ALA A 171 22.86 5.99 -4.35
CA ALA A 171 23.53 6.10 -5.65
C ALA A 171 24.21 4.77 -6.02
N ARG A 172 24.89 4.12 -5.07
CA ARG A 172 25.42 2.76 -5.26
C ARG A 172 24.32 1.73 -5.50
N LEU A 173 23.18 1.85 -4.79
CA LEU A 173 22.02 1.01 -5.06
C LEU A 173 21.52 1.18 -6.50
N LEU A 174 21.38 2.42 -6.98
CA LEU A 174 20.97 2.69 -8.36
C LEU A 174 21.92 2.01 -9.37
N LEU A 175 23.23 2.16 -9.19
CA LEU A 175 24.22 1.52 -10.07
C LEU A 175 24.14 -0.01 -10.02
N PHE A 176 24.01 -0.58 -8.82
CA PHE A 176 23.83 -2.01 -8.62
C PHE A 176 22.59 -2.53 -9.36
N LEU A 177 21.44 -1.86 -9.21
CA LEU A 177 20.19 -2.26 -9.84
C LEU A 177 20.22 -2.07 -11.36
N ARG A 178 20.84 -0.99 -11.87
CA ARG A 178 21.03 -0.80 -13.32
C ARG A 178 21.85 -1.94 -13.92
N LYS A 179 22.97 -2.31 -13.29
CA LYS A 179 23.80 -3.44 -13.76
C LYS A 179 23.04 -4.76 -13.72
N ARG A 180 22.27 -5.00 -12.65
CA ARG A 180 21.51 -6.25 -12.46
C ARG A 180 20.32 -6.39 -13.40
N LEU A 181 19.56 -5.32 -13.58
CA LEU A 181 18.29 -5.36 -14.32
C LEU A 181 18.47 -5.06 -15.82
N GLY A 182 19.59 -4.46 -16.21
CA GLY A 182 19.87 -4.07 -17.60
C GLY A 182 18.93 -3.00 -18.15
N LYS A 183 18.18 -2.31 -17.28
CA LYS A 183 17.14 -1.35 -17.66
C LYS A 183 16.96 -0.26 -16.62
N ARG A 184 16.03 0.65 -16.90
CA ARG A 184 15.59 1.74 -16.02
C ARG A 184 15.18 1.22 -14.63
N VAL A 185 15.57 1.95 -13.60
CA VAL A 185 15.25 1.65 -12.20
C VAL A 185 14.20 2.66 -11.75
N SER A 186 12.95 2.22 -11.63
CA SER A 186 11.86 3.03 -11.09
C SER A 186 11.73 2.85 -9.58
N TYR A 187 10.94 3.70 -8.92
CA TYR A 187 10.61 3.52 -7.50
C TYR A 187 9.99 2.15 -7.22
N GLU A 188 9.14 1.62 -8.10
CA GLU A 188 8.61 0.26 -7.98
C GLU A 188 9.71 -0.81 -7.90
N ARG A 189 10.82 -0.65 -8.61
CA ARG A 189 11.93 -1.63 -8.57
C ARG A 189 12.64 -1.65 -7.22
N VAL A 190 12.45 -0.62 -6.41
CA VAL A 190 13.01 -0.45 -5.06
C VAL A 190 11.95 -0.75 -3.98
N LEU A 191 10.72 -0.26 -4.17
CA LEU A 191 9.64 -0.21 -3.18
C LEU A 191 8.46 -1.11 -3.57
N SER A 192 8.75 -2.39 -3.76
CA SER A 192 7.77 -3.45 -4.01
C SER A 192 8.22 -4.75 -3.34
N GLY A 193 7.38 -5.78 -3.35
CA GLY A 193 7.72 -7.12 -2.92
C GLY A 193 9.01 -7.64 -3.60
N PRO A 194 9.10 -7.62 -4.94
CA PRO A 194 10.36 -7.90 -5.64
C PRO A 194 11.51 -6.94 -5.27
N GLY A 195 11.20 -5.66 -5.01
CA GLY A 195 12.16 -4.67 -4.53
C GLY A 195 12.85 -5.06 -3.22
N ILE A 196 12.17 -5.75 -2.29
CA ILE A 196 12.79 -6.28 -1.06
C ILE A 196 13.92 -7.26 -1.39
N GLY A 197 13.73 -8.14 -2.37
CA GLY A 197 14.78 -9.06 -2.83
C GLY A 197 15.97 -8.32 -3.44
N HIS A 198 15.71 -7.27 -4.22
CA HIS A 198 16.75 -6.41 -4.78
C HIS A 198 17.58 -5.71 -3.69
N LEU A 199 16.91 -5.13 -2.70
CA LEU A 199 17.54 -4.45 -1.57
C LEU A 199 18.36 -5.43 -0.71
N TYR A 200 17.82 -6.62 -0.45
CA TYR A 200 18.54 -7.67 0.24
C TYR A 200 19.83 -8.04 -0.50
N ASP A 201 19.75 -8.26 -1.81
CA ASP A 201 20.91 -8.66 -2.60
C ASP A 201 21.97 -7.56 -2.70
N PHE A 202 21.54 -6.29 -2.74
CA PHE A 202 22.43 -5.15 -2.64
C PHE A 202 23.17 -5.16 -1.30
N PHE A 203 22.45 -5.31 -0.18
CA PHE A 203 23.08 -5.29 1.13
C PHE A 203 23.95 -6.51 1.40
N HIS A 204 23.51 -7.70 1.00
CA HIS A 204 24.25 -8.94 1.20
C HIS A 204 25.47 -9.03 0.29
N GLY A 205 25.28 -8.74 -1.00
CA GLY A 205 26.32 -8.90 -2.02
C GLY A 205 27.24 -7.69 -2.16
N ALA A 206 26.71 -6.50 -2.40
CA ALA A 206 27.51 -5.32 -2.71
C ALA A 206 28.01 -4.58 -1.45
N GLU A 207 27.18 -4.48 -0.41
CA GLU A 207 27.55 -3.80 0.84
C GLU A 207 28.12 -4.77 1.90
N GLY A 208 28.27 -6.06 1.57
CA GLY A 208 28.95 -7.05 2.41
C GLY A 208 28.28 -7.37 3.75
N ALA A 209 26.97 -7.12 3.91
CA ALA A 209 26.26 -7.50 5.11
C ALA A 209 26.16 -9.03 5.22
N ARG A 210 26.83 -9.59 6.24
CA ARG A 210 26.87 -11.04 6.46
C ARG A 210 25.48 -11.60 6.77
N GLU A 211 25.17 -12.72 6.12
CA GLU A 211 24.01 -13.56 6.41
C GLU A 211 24.47 -14.89 7.03
N THR A 212 23.63 -15.49 7.86
CA THR A 212 23.92 -16.80 8.44
C THR A 212 23.64 -17.93 7.44
N ALA A 213 24.44 -19.01 7.49
CA ALA A 213 24.22 -20.18 6.63
C ALA A 213 22.81 -20.81 6.77
N PRO A 214 22.21 -20.90 7.98
CA PRO A 214 20.82 -21.34 8.12
C PRO A 214 19.82 -20.42 7.39
N ASN A 215 19.99 -19.11 7.46
CA ASN A 215 19.12 -18.16 6.75
C ASN A 215 19.26 -18.28 5.24
N LEU A 216 20.49 -18.39 4.71
CA LEU A 216 20.72 -18.62 3.27
C LEU A 216 20.01 -19.89 2.79
N THR A 217 20.13 -20.98 3.56
CA THR A 217 19.43 -22.25 3.27
C THR A 217 17.91 -22.07 3.29
N LYS A 218 17.37 -21.33 4.28
CA LYS A 218 15.94 -21.02 4.36
C LYS A 218 15.47 -20.23 3.15
N LEU A 219 16.22 -19.19 2.75
CA LEU A 219 15.90 -18.34 1.61
C LEU A 219 15.94 -19.09 0.29
N ALA A 220 16.89 -20.01 0.11
CA ALA A 220 17.01 -20.83 -1.09
C ALA A 220 15.85 -21.84 -1.25
N LYS A 221 15.25 -22.28 -0.14
CA LYS A 221 14.14 -23.25 -0.13
C LYS A 221 12.75 -22.60 -0.02
N ALA A 222 12.68 -21.28 0.13
CA ALA A 222 11.41 -20.58 0.33
C ALA A 222 10.59 -20.51 -0.97
N THR A 223 9.30 -20.84 -0.89
CA THR A 223 8.35 -20.64 -2.01
C THR A 223 8.25 -19.16 -2.41
N ASP A 224 8.24 -18.26 -1.42
CA ASP A 224 8.38 -16.82 -1.62
C ASP A 224 9.60 -16.31 -0.84
N ARG A 225 10.68 -16.06 -1.59
CA ARG A 225 11.93 -15.55 -1.06
C ARG A 225 11.78 -14.18 -0.40
N ASN A 226 10.96 -13.29 -0.97
CA ASN A 226 10.82 -11.92 -0.48
C ASN A 226 10.03 -11.88 0.83
N ALA A 227 8.99 -12.72 0.95
CA ALA A 227 8.30 -12.93 2.21
C ALA A 227 9.23 -13.50 3.29
N ALA A 228 10.08 -14.48 2.94
CA ALA A 228 11.05 -15.06 3.87
C ALA A 228 12.11 -14.04 4.33
N ILE A 229 12.62 -13.18 3.41
CA ILE A 229 13.51 -12.06 3.76
C ILE A 229 12.83 -11.14 4.77
N THR A 230 11.59 -10.76 4.50
CA THR A 230 10.81 -9.84 5.36
C THR A 230 10.60 -10.44 6.75
N GLU A 231 10.25 -11.73 6.83
CA GLU A 231 10.10 -12.45 8.10
C GLU A 231 11.40 -12.46 8.91
N LEU A 232 12.54 -12.74 8.26
CA LEU A 232 13.85 -12.75 8.91
C LEU A 232 14.29 -11.34 9.34
N ALA A 233 13.96 -10.31 8.56
CA ALA A 233 14.22 -8.91 8.89
C ALA A 233 13.42 -8.47 10.13
N LEU A 234 12.10 -8.71 10.13
CA LEU A 234 11.20 -8.32 11.23
C LEU A 234 11.49 -9.08 12.53
N SER A 235 11.94 -10.33 12.42
CA SER A 235 12.42 -11.12 13.58
C SER A 235 13.85 -10.78 14.01
N LYS A 236 14.50 -9.79 13.38
CA LYS A 236 15.89 -9.36 13.63
C LYS A 236 16.92 -10.48 13.48
N LYS A 237 16.61 -11.50 12.67
CA LYS A 237 17.48 -12.66 12.41
C LYS A 237 18.35 -12.50 11.16
N SER A 238 18.04 -11.55 10.29
CA SER A 238 18.83 -11.24 9.09
C SER A 238 19.29 -9.79 9.12
N ARG A 239 20.61 -9.58 9.13
CA ARG A 239 21.22 -8.26 9.02
C ARG A 239 21.00 -7.61 7.65
N PRO A 240 21.26 -8.27 6.50
CA PRO A 240 20.91 -7.69 5.20
C PRO A 240 19.41 -7.45 5.03
N GLY A 241 18.57 -8.35 5.55
CA GLY A 241 17.11 -8.17 5.54
C GLY A 241 16.66 -6.94 6.35
N ALA A 242 17.20 -6.74 7.56
CA ALA A 242 16.90 -5.56 8.37
C ALA A 242 17.30 -4.27 7.64
N ARG A 243 18.51 -4.21 7.06
CA ARG A 243 18.96 -3.06 6.26
C ARG A 243 18.07 -2.81 5.03
N ALA A 244 17.58 -3.87 4.38
CA ALA A 244 16.66 -3.76 3.26
C ALA A 244 15.34 -3.08 3.67
N ILE A 245 14.72 -3.54 4.76
CA ILE A 245 13.49 -2.93 5.29
C ILE A 245 13.74 -1.49 5.77
N ASP A 246 14.88 -1.24 6.40
CA ASP A 246 15.27 0.08 6.87
C ASP A 246 15.55 1.06 5.73
N LEU A 247 15.85 0.60 4.50
CA LEU A 247 16.00 1.49 3.35
C LEU A 247 14.67 1.69 2.62
N SER A 248 13.79 0.68 2.60
CA SER A 248 12.48 0.79 1.97
C SER A 248 11.52 1.72 2.74
N CYS A 249 11.61 1.76 4.07
CA CYS A 249 10.68 2.52 4.92
C CYS A 249 10.90 4.06 4.90
N PRO A 250 12.13 4.59 5.07
CA PRO A 250 12.42 6.02 5.02
C PRO A 250 12.43 6.60 3.60
N SER A 251 12.38 5.75 2.56
CA SER A 251 12.14 6.21 1.20
C SER A 251 10.67 6.62 1.00
N LEU A 252 9.76 6.12 1.84
CA LEU A 252 8.33 6.43 1.82
C LEU A 252 7.91 7.53 2.82
N ALA A 253 8.80 7.93 3.73
CA ALA A 253 8.53 8.95 4.75
C ALA A 253 9.60 10.06 4.74
N PRO A 254 9.25 11.34 4.91
CA PRO A 254 10.26 12.40 5.08
C PRO A 254 11.12 12.12 6.32
N ARG A 255 12.46 12.15 6.17
CA ARG A 255 13.38 12.02 7.31
C ARG A 255 13.42 13.32 8.10
N ARG A 256 13.42 13.23 9.43
CA ARG A 256 13.85 14.33 10.32
C ARG A 256 15.35 14.56 10.10
N GLU A 257 15.74 15.79 9.78
CA GLU A 257 17.05 16.28 10.21
C GLU A 257 17.01 16.41 11.73
N ILE A 258 17.59 15.44 12.43
CA ILE A 258 17.88 15.61 13.85
C ILE A 258 19.12 16.49 13.92
N SER A 259 18.92 17.80 14.03
CA SER A 259 19.92 18.73 14.50
C SER A 259 20.44 18.24 15.86
N ARG A 260 21.69 17.77 15.90
CA ARG A 260 22.40 17.49 17.15
C ARG A 260 22.98 18.79 17.69
N SER A 261 22.13 19.72 18.12
CA SER A 261 22.60 20.80 18.98
C SER A 261 22.86 20.25 20.38
N ARG A 262 24.12 20.05 20.75
CA ARG A 262 24.52 19.81 22.14
C ARG A 262 24.13 21.04 22.97
N PRO A 263 23.46 20.92 24.13
CA PRO A 263 23.28 22.04 25.02
C PRO A 263 24.62 22.38 25.69
N SER A 264 24.98 23.66 25.70
CA SER A 264 26.06 24.22 26.52
C SER A 264 25.73 24.04 28.01
N PRO A 265 26.71 23.81 28.90
CA PRO A 265 26.44 23.64 30.33
C PRO A 265 26.02 24.97 30.96
N PRO A 266 25.05 24.98 31.90
CA PRO A 266 24.70 26.19 32.63
C PRO A 266 25.76 26.50 33.70
N ALA A 267 26.01 27.80 33.91
CA ALA A 267 26.87 28.32 34.96
C ALA A 267 26.25 28.08 36.35
N ALA A 268 27.12 27.89 37.34
CA ALA A 268 26.76 27.63 38.73
C ALA A 268 26.13 28.84 39.42
N SER A 269 24.99 28.63 40.08
CA SER A 269 24.63 29.36 41.30
C SER A 269 23.68 28.53 42.16
N SER A 270 24.02 28.48 43.44
CA SER A 270 23.41 27.79 44.57
C SER A 270 21.95 28.16 44.84
N SER A 271 21.13 27.17 45.22
CA SER A 271 20.32 27.14 46.45
C SER A 271 19.52 25.83 46.49
N LEU A 272 19.60 25.13 47.63
CA LEU A 272 18.86 23.90 47.92
C LEU A 272 17.38 24.18 48.13
N GLU A 273 16.52 23.34 47.54
CA GLU A 273 15.26 22.92 48.16
C GLU A 273 14.90 21.50 47.68
N THR A 274 14.51 20.67 48.63
CA THR A 274 14.38 19.20 48.52
C THR A 274 12.93 18.74 48.34
N SER A 275 12.78 17.63 47.61
CA SER A 275 11.71 16.61 47.66
C SER A 275 10.64 16.65 46.54
N PRO A 276 9.95 15.53 46.23
CA PRO A 276 10.46 14.49 45.34
C PRO A 276 9.43 14.09 44.26
N ASP A 277 9.82 14.01 42.98
CA ASP A 277 9.07 13.22 41.99
C ASP A 277 9.99 12.81 40.84
N THR A 278 10.76 11.74 41.07
CA THR A 278 11.49 11.03 40.03
C THR A 278 10.52 10.26 39.15
N CYS A 279 10.09 10.87 38.03
CA CYS A 279 9.51 10.15 36.91
C CYS A 279 10.66 9.48 36.12
N SER A 280 10.88 8.20 36.37
CA SER A 280 11.76 7.36 35.59
C SER A 280 11.17 7.15 34.19
N LEU A 281 11.71 7.88 33.20
CA LEU A 281 11.42 7.63 31.79
C LEU A 281 12.00 6.28 31.38
N SER A 282 11.15 5.26 31.41
CA SER A 282 11.41 3.96 30.80
C SER A 282 11.55 4.12 29.28
N LEU A 283 12.77 3.91 28.81
CA LEU A 283 13.08 3.58 27.43
C LEU A 283 12.36 2.30 27.04
N GLY A 284 11.53 2.37 25.99
CA GLY A 284 11.18 1.19 25.21
C GLY A 284 9.70 1.07 24.88
N ARG A 285 9.33 1.48 23.66
CA ARG A 285 8.31 0.78 22.89
C ARG A 285 8.77 0.68 21.44
N SER A 286 9.39 -0.46 21.13
CA SER A 286 9.43 -1.01 19.79
C SER A 286 8.01 -1.24 19.29
N ALA A 287 7.67 -0.70 18.12
CA ALA A 287 6.43 -1.05 17.43
C ALA A 287 6.41 -2.57 17.17
N SER A 288 5.49 -3.28 17.82
CA SER A 288 5.31 -4.72 17.65
C SER A 288 4.28 -4.97 16.53
N TRP A 289 4.69 -5.74 15.53
CA TRP A 289 3.83 -6.17 14.43
C TRP A 289 3.11 -7.46 14.84
N LYS A 290 1.79 -7.39 15.05
CA LYS A 290 0.95 -8.58 15.24
C LYS A 290 0.56 -9.18 13.88
N ARG A 291 0.79 -10.49 13.73
CA ARG A 291 0.36 -11.34 12.60
C ARG A 291 -1.18 -11.38 12.56
N SER A 292 -1.82 -10.96 11.47
CA SER A 292 -3.23 -11.30 11.23
C SER A 292 -3.31 -12.72 10.68
N SER A 293 -4.28 -13.50 11.15
CA SER A 293 -4.44 -14.93 10.88
C SER A 293 -5.20 -15.25 9.59
N THR A 294 -5.33 -14.31 8.67
CA THR A 294 -5.98 -14.55 7.37
C THR A 294 -4.96 -14.50 6.24
N ARG A 295 -4.97 -15.55 5.43
CA ARG A 295 -4.01 -15.86 4.36
C ARG A 295 -3.66 -14.62 3.50
N GLY A 296 -2.36 -14.29 3.45
CA GLY A 296 -1.65 -14.08 2.19
C GLY A 296 -1.65 -12.71 1.49
N GLU A 297 -2.18 -11.62 2.06
CA GLU A 297 -2.08 -10.29 1.44
C GLU A 297 -1.64 -9.22 2.45
N TRP A 298 -0.50 -8.55 2.16
CA TRP A 298 0.04 -7.44 2.94
C TRP A 298 -0.45 -6.10 2.37
N ASN A 299 -1.70 -5.72 2.66
CA ASN A 299 -2.17 -4.37 2.31
C ASN A 299 -2.28 -3.52 3.59
N ARG A 300 -1.24 -2.72 3.87
CA ARG A 300 -1.35 -1.52 4.70
C ARG A 300 -1.09 -0.31 3.80
N CYS A 301 -2.14 0.45 3.49
CA CYS A 301 -2.00 1.75 2.85
C CYS A 301 -1.29 2.71 3.82
N CYS A 302 -0.17 3.29 3.40
CA CYS A 302 0.40 4.45 4.06
C CYS A 302 -0.22 5.69 3.43
N VAL A 303 -0.96 6.46 4.23
CA VAL A 303 -1.51 7.74 3.79
C VAL A 303 -0.48 8.81 4.17
N ALA A 304 0.19 9.38 3.17
CA ALA A 304 1.07 10.53 3.36
C ALA A 304 0.30 11.80 2.98
N SER A 305 0.15 12.73 3.92
CA SER A 305 -0.38 14.07 3.64
C SER A 305 0.80 15.03 3.45
N LEU A 306 0.82 15.72 2.31
CA LEU A 306 1.74 16.84 2.08
C LEU A 306 1.06 18.11 2.60
N SER A 307 1.79 18.92 3.37
CA SER A 307 1.30 20.22 3.81
C SER A 307 1.39 21.21 2.65
N PRO A 308 0.36 22.04 2.40
CA PRO A 308 0.53 23.21 1.55
C PRO A 308 1.43 24.21 2.29
N SER A 309 2.42 24.73 1.58
CA SER A 309 3.17 25.94 1.93
C SER A 309 2.30 27.18 1.82
#